data_AF-A0A5N0T719-F1
#
_entry.id   AF-A0A5N0T719-F1
#
_cell.length_a   1.000
_cell.length_b   1.000
_cell.length_c   1.000
_cell.angle_alpha   90.00
_cell.angle_beta   90.00
_cell.angle_gamma   90.00
#
_symmetry.space_group_name_H-M   'P 1'
#
loop_
_entity.id
_entity.type
_entity.pdbx_description
1 polymer ?
#
loop_
_entity_poly.entity_id
_entity_poly.type
_entity_poly.pdbx_seq_one_letter_code
_entity_poly.pdbx_strand_id
1 'polypeptide(L)'
;MTPISFPAGEDRDDTHVVDGWELTSYVAVVHRLSQRFPHLRTVDIEAVVIREHEAFTGGRPIAVPVDVEAGAEEILSAEPGATD
;
A
#
# COMPACT_ATOMS: atom_id res chain seq x y z
N MET A 1 0.52 -25.67 -6.54
CA MET A 1 0.49 -24.26 -6.11
C MET A 1 1.70 -23.59 -6.74
N THR A 2 1.51 -22.88 -7.85
CA THR A 2 2.60 -22.21 -8.56
C THR A 2 2.95 -20.95 -7.79
N PRO A 3 4.22 -20.70 -7.42
CA PRO A 3 4.59 -19.44 -6.79
C PRO A 3 4.29 -18.30 -7.78
N ILE A 4 3.64 -17.25 -7.30
CA ILE A 4 3.43 -16.03 -8.08
C ILE A 4 4.82 -15.43 -8.34
N SER A 5 5.29 -15.54 -9.57
CA SER A 5 6.52 -14.93 -10.03
C SER A 5 6.17 -13.54 -10.56
N PHE A 6 6.52 -12.50 -9.82
CA PHE A 6 6.44 -11.13 -10.32
C PHE A 6 7.56 -10.92 -11.34
N PRO A 7 7.26 -10.41 -12.55
CA PRO A 7 8.30 -10.12 -13.52
C PRO A 7 9.24 -9.05 -12.95
N ALA A 8 10.54 -9.36 -12.89
CA ALA A 8 11.58 -8.37 -12.68
C ALA A 8 11.67 -7.51 -13.95
N GLY A 9 10.95 -6.39 -14.00
CA GLY A 9 10.80 -5.59 -15.20
C GLY A 9 10.62 -4.10 -14.92
N GLU A 10 11.75 -3.40 -14.94
CA GLU A 10 11.95 -1.95 -15.16
C GLU A 10 11.59 -1.01 -13.99
N ASP A 11 12.57 -0.18 -13.59
CA ASP A 11 12.42 1.07 -12.83
C ASP A 11 11.49 2.05 -13.58
N ARG A 12 10.20 1.71 -13.71
CA ARG A 12 9.18 2.69 -14.07
C ARG A 12 8.69 3.31 -12.78
N ASP A 13 8.80 4.63 -12.74
CA ASP A 13 8.16 5.51 -11.79
C ASP A 13 6.65 5.45 -12.01
N ASP A 14 6.05 4.28 -11.76
CA ASP A 14 4.62 4.04 -11.95
C ASP A 14 3.89 4.60 -10.74
N THR A 15 3.78 5.93 -10.79
CA THR A 15 2.91 6.68 -9.92
C THR A 15 1.48 6.55 -10.48
N HIS A 16 0.52 6.26 -9.62
CA HIS A 16 -0.87 5.99 -9.97
C HIS A 16 -1.80 6.88 -9.15
N VAL A 17 -2.92 7.29 -9.76
CA VAL A 17 -3.95 8.05 -9.04
C VAL A 17 -5.02 7.10 -8.51
N VAL A 18 -5.25 7.11 -7.19
CA VAL A 18 -6.31 6.36 -6.50
C VAL A 18 -7.09 7.34 -5.63
N ASP A 19 -8.41 7.45 -5.82
CA ASP A 19 -9.28 8.37 -5.07
C ASP A 19 -8.78 9.83 -5.03
N GLY A 20 -8.15 10.30 -6.12
CA GLY A 20 -7.59 11.64 -6.25
C GLY A 20 -6.19 11.82 -5.62
N TRP A 21 -5.61 10.75 -5.06
CA TRP A 21 -4.26 10.75 -4.51
C TRP A 21 -3.28 10.17 -5.52
N GLU A 22 -2.21 10.90 -5.78
CA GLU A 22 -1.07 10.43 -6.57
C GLU A 22 -0.15 9.57 -5.65
N LEU A 23 -0.05 8.27 -5.95
CA LEU A 23 0.59 7.25 -5.10
C LEU A 23 1.68 6.51 -5.86
N THR A 24 2.75 6.14 -5.15
CA THR A 24 3.84 5.27 -5.65
C THR A 24 3.97 4.06 -4.74
N SER A 25 4.54 2.96 -5.25
CA SER A 25 4.74 1.76 -4.42
C SER A 25 5.77 2.00 -3.30
N TYR A 26 5.55 1.37 -2.14
CA TYR A 26 6.46 1.39 -1.00
C TYR A 26 7.87 0.89 -1.38
N VAL A 27 7.95 -0.21 -2.14
CA VAL A 27 9.22 -0.79 -2.60
C VAL A 27 9.99 0.19 -3.48
N ALA A 28 9.32 0.90 -4.40
CA ALA A 28 9.98 1.91 -5.24
C ALA A 28 10.49 3.10 -4.41
N VAL A 29 9.73 3.55 -3.41
CA VAL A 29 10.17 4.60 -2.47
C VAL A 29 11.43 4.16 -1.71
N VAL A 30 11.42 2.97 -1.11
CA VAL A 30 12.57 2.43 -0.37
C VAL A 30 13.78 2.24 -1.28
N HIS A 31 13.58 1.77 -2.51
CA HIS A 31 14.65 1.58 -3.50
C HIS A 31 15.32 2.91 -3.85
N ARG A 32 14.53 3.93 -4.23
CA ARG A 32 15.05 5.28 -4.56
C ARG A 32 15.78 5.91 -3.37
N LEU A 33 15.23 5.78 -2.16
CA LEU A 33 15.87 6.30 -0.95
C LEU A 33 17.18 5.57 -0.64
N SER A 34 17.22 4.25 -0.83
CA SER A 34 18.45 3.46 -0.63
C SER A 34 19.55 3.85 -1.62
N GLN A 35 19.18 4.12 -2.88
CA GLN A 35 20.13 4.63 -3.88
C GLN A 35 20.64 6.03 -3.52
N ARG A 36 19.77 6.90 -2.96
CA ARG A 36 20.13 8.28 -2.60
C ARG A 36 20.90 8.39 -1.28
N PHE A 37 20.70 7.45 -0.36
CA PHE A 37 21.36 7.40 0.94
C PHE A 37 22.07 6.05 1.15
N PRO A 38 23.10 5.71 0.34
CA PRO A 38 23.72 4.38 0.34
C PRO A 38 24.48 4.03 1.62
N HIS A 39 24.69 5.00 2.52
CA HIS A 39 25.34 4.81 3.82
C HIS A 39 24.35 4.44 4.93
N LEU A 40 23.04 4.55 4.68
CA LEU A 40 22.00 4.12 5.61
C LEU A 40 21.63 2.66 5.33
N ARG A 41 21.24 1.93 6.38
CA ARG A 41 20.70 0.58 6.18
C ARG A 41 19.27 0.69 5.69
N THR A 42 18.86 -0.21 4.81
CA THR A 42 17.49 -0.26 4.27
C THR A 42 16.44 -0.26 5.38
N VAL A 43 16.66 -1.03 6.46
CA VAL A 43 15.75 -1.07 7.63
C VAL A 43 15.54 0.31 8.29
N ASP A 44 16.57 1.16 8.31
CA ASP A 44 16.47 2.50 8.89
C ASP A 44 15.68 3.44 7.95
N ILE A 45 15.81 3.25 6.64
CA ILE A 45 15.02 3.96 5.62
C ILE A 45 13.55 3.56 5.71
N GLU A 46 13.28 2.25 5.76
CA GLU A 46 11.93 1.68 5.92
C GLU A 46 11.23 2.21 7.17
N ALA A 47 11.93 2.23 8.31
CA ALA A 47 11.41 2.76 9.56
C ALA A 47 11.01 4.24 9.45
N VAL A 48 11.79 5.06 8.75
CA VAL A 48 11.45 6.47 8.49
C VAL A 48 10.23 6.56 7.59
N VAL A 49 10.20 5.84 6.46
CA VAL A 49 9.07 5.88 5.51
C VAL A 49 7.76 5.49 6.18
N ILE A 50 7.76 4.44 7.02
CA ILE A 50 6.58 4.01 7.78
C ILE A 50 6.12 5.11 8.74
N ARG A 51 7.05 5.71 9.51
CA ARG A 51 6.71 6.75 10.48
C ARG A 51 6.15 8.00 9.79
N GLU A 52 6.75 8.43 8.68
CA GLU A 52 6.25 9.58 7.93
C GLU A 52 4.88 9.27 7.30
N HIS A 53 4.66 8.05 6.80
CA HIS A 53 3.35 7.62 6.31
C HIS A 53 2.29 7.62 7.40
N GLU A 54 2.59 7.07 8.58
CA GLU A 54 1.70 7.10 9.75
C GLU A 54 1.37 8.54 10.15
N ALA A 55 2.36 9.44 10.16
CA ALA A 55 2.15 10.86 10.46
C ALA A 55 1.28 11.57 9.40
N PHE A 56 1.40 11.20 8.13
CA PHE A 56 0.64 11.79 7.03
C PHE A 56 -0.80 11.28 6.93
N THR A 57 -1.02 9.98 7.15
CA THR A 57 -2.32 9.31 6.92
C THR A 57 -3.09 8.99 8.21
N GLY A 58 -2.44 9.04 9.38
CA GLY A 58 -3.02 8.59 10.64
C GLY A 58 -3.16 7.05 10.77
N GLY A 59 -2.60 6.28 9.83
CA GLY A 59 -2.69 4.81 9.80
C GLY A 59 -1.47 4.13 9.19
N ARG A 60 -1.38 2.80 9.35
CA ARG A 60 -0.33 1.99 8.72
C ARG A 60 -0.57 1.82 7.21
N PRO A 61 0.48 1.67 6.38
CA PRO A 61 0.32 1.53 4.94
C PRO A 61 -0.53 0.28 4.59
N ILE A 62 -1.67 0.54 3.94
CA ILE A 62 -2.54 -0.32 3.12
C ILE A 62 -2.42 -1.84 3.39
N ALA A 63 -3.15 -2.33 4.39
CA ALA A 63 -3.57 -3.72 4.47
C ALA A 63 -4.95 -3.78 5.17
N VAL A 64 -5.97 -4.21 4.42
CA VAL A 64 -7.28 -4.56 4.97
C VAL A 64 -7.26 -6.07 5.26
N PRO A 65 -7.55 -6.52 6.49
CA PRO A 65 -7.63 -7.94 6.79
C PRO A 65 -8.68 -8.63 5.93
N VAL A 66 -8.39 -9.85 5.47
CA VAL A 66 -9.34 -10.66 4.67
C VAL A 66 -10.69 -10.84 5.38
N ASP A 67 -10.67 -10.92 6.72
CA ASP A 67 -11.91 -11.01 7.51
C ASP A 67 -12.73 -9.71 7.51
N VAL A 68 -12.08 -8.55 7.29
CA VAL A 68 -12.76 -7.25 7.13
C VAL A 68 -13.43 -7.15 5.76
N GLU A 69 -12.83 -7.75 4.72
CA GLU A 69 -13.45 -7.91 3.40
C GLU A 69 -14.70 -8.80 3.48
N ALA A 70 -14.61 -9.95 4.15
CA ALA A 70 -15.74 -10.85 4.35
C ALA A 70 -16.89 -10.19 5.14
N GLY A 71 -16.57 -9.46 6.23
CA GLY A 71 -17.59 -8.75 7.00
C GLY A 71 -18.25 -7.60 6.24
N ALA A 72 -17.54 -6.92 5.34
CA ALA A 72 -18.11 -5.88 4.49
C ALA A 72 -19.08 -6.47 3.44
N GLU A 73 -18.74 -7.62 2.86
CA GLU A 73 -19.59 -8.33 1.90
C GLU A 73 -20.92 -8.78 2.53
N GLU A 74 -20.89 -9.28 3.78
CA GLU A 74 -22.08 -9.68 4.53
C GLU A 74 -23.03 -8.50 4.78
N ILE A 75 -22.49 -7.34 5.18
CA ILE A 75 -23.28 -6.13 5.48
C ILE A 75 -23.97 -5.58 4.22
N LEU A 76 -23.23 -5.52 3.10
CA LEU A 76 -23.75 -5.00 1.84
C LEU A 76 -24.78 -5.93 1.19
N SER A 77 -24.65 -7.24 1.40
CA SER A 77 -25.59 -8.25 0.91
C SER A 77 -26.88 -8.31 1.72
N ALA A 78 -26.88 -7.75 2.94
CA ALA A 78 -28.02 -7.73 3.83
C ALA A 78 -28.99 -6.56 3.59
N GLU A 79 -28.74 -5.68 2.61
CA GLU A 79 -29.63 -4.56 2.28
C GLU A 79 -30.55 -4.84 1.07
N PRO A 80 -31.79 -5.31 1.27
CA PRO A 80 -32.88 -5.04 0.34
C PRO A 80 -33.28 -3.56 0.46
N GLY A 81 -33.35 -2.90 -0.71
CA GLY A 81 -33.49 -1.46 -0.88
C GLY A 81 -34.64 -0.79 -0.12
N ALA A 82 -34.38 0.49 0.17
CA ALA A 82 -35.29 1.50 0.67
C ALA A 82 -36.77 1.28 0.29
N THR A 83 -37.65 1.35 1.28
CA THR A 83 -38.85 2.22 1.30
C THR A 83 -39.74 1.87 2.50
N ASP A 84 -40.01 2.93 3.29
CA ASP A 84 -41.13 3.22 4.22
C ASP A 84 -41.57 2.19 5.27
#